data_AF-A0A419K8P3-F1
#
_entry.id   AF-A0A419K8P3-F1
#
_cell.length_a   1.000
_cell.length_b   1.000
_cell.length_c   1.000
_cell.angle_alpha   90.00
_cell.angle_beta   90.00
_cell.angle_gamma   90.00
#
_symmetry.space_group_name_H-M   'P 1'
#
loop_
_entity.id
_entity.type
_entity.pdbx_description
1 polymer ?
#
loop_
_entity_poly.entity_id
_entity_poly.type
_entity_poly.pdbx_seq_one_letter_code
_entity_poly.pdbx_strand_id
1 'polypeptide(L)'
;MIAKDLIEKYHLTQVTAAEKLGTTQAAISQYVHSKRGLRGVKHFGKILPMIQAAAAETAKRLASGEIDAEEAMSAFCELCNSLREELKSFK
;
A
#
# COMPACT_ATOMS: atom_id res chain seq x y z
N MET A 1 3.66 1.78 4.28
CA MET A 1 2.33 2.00 3.66
C MET A 1 2.60 2.72 2.36
N ILE A 2 2.05 2.28 1.22
CA ILE A 2 2.55 2.70 -0.11
C ILE A 2 2.67 4.23 -0.22
N ALA A 3 1.59 4.99 0.03
CA ALA A 3 1.61 6.45 -0.05
C ALA A 3 2.64 7.13 0.86
N LYS A 4 2.83 6.61 2.08
CA LYS A 4 3.81 7.16 3.03
C LYS A 4 5.24 6.90 2.55
N ASP A 5 5.51 5.70 2.05
CA ASP A 5 6.81 5.33 1.51
C ASP A 5 7.14 6.16 0.25
N LEU A 6 6.17 6.37 -0.65
CA LEU A 6 6.32 7.23 -1.84
C LEU A 6 6.74 8.68 -1.47
N ILE A 7 6.20 9.23 -0.39
CA ILE A 7 6.50 10.60 0.04
C ILE A 7 7.78 10.67 0.86
N GLU A 8 7.93 9.83 1.88
CA GLU A 8 9.03 9.93 2.85
C GLU A 8 10.34 9.33 2.33
N LYS A 9 10.28 8.20 1.62
CA LYS A 9 11.46 7.48 1.13
C LYS A 9 11.84 7.85 -0.29
N TYR A 10 10.85 8.09 -1.14
CA TYR A 10 11.06 8.41 -2.55
C TYR A 10 10.83 9.90 -2.87
N HIS A 11 10.59 10.72 -1.85
CA HIS A 11 10.51 12.18 -1.94
C HIS A 11 9.50 12.72 -2.97
N LEU A 12 8.44 11.96 -3.26
CA LEU A 12 7.37 12.40 -4.13
C LEU A 12 6.47 13.40 -3.41
N THR A 13 5.93 14.36 -4.15
CA THR A 13 4.87 15.23 -3.63
C THR A 13 3.59 14.43 -3.42
N GLN A 14 2.66 14.91 -2.57
CA GLN A 14 1.36 14.25 -2.41
C GLN A 14 0.56 14.19 -3.72
N VAL A 15 0.75 15.17 -4.62
CA VAL A 15 0.10 15.21 -5.94
C VAL A 15 0.65 14.09 -6.82
N THR A 16 1.98 14.01 -6.95
CA THR A 16 2.63 12.96 -7.76
C THR A 16 2.38 11.56 -7.22
N ALA A 17 2.34 11.40 -5.89
CA ALA A 17 1.97 10.13 -5.26
C ALA A 17 0.51 9.75 -5.56
N ALA A 18 -0.41 10.73 -5.59
CA ALA A 18 -1.81 10.49 -5.94
C ALA A 18 -1.96 10.07 -7.41
N GLU A 19 -1.26 10.74 -8.32
CA GLU A 19 -1.22 10.39 -9.75
C GLU A 19 -0.73 8.96 -9.97
N LYS A 20 0.42 8.61 -9.38
CA LYS A 20 0.99 7.25 -9.47
C LYS A 20 0.09 6.17 -8.87
N LEU A 21 -0.73 6.52 -7.89
CA LEU A 21 -1.68 5.60 -7.25
C LEU A 21 -3.07 5.62 -7.88
N GLY A 22 -3.30 6.43 -8.92
CA GLY A 22 -4.63 6.57 -9.55
C GLY A 22 -5.71 7.07 -8.58
N THR A 23 -5.35 7.95 -7.63
CA THR A 23 -6.27 8.46 -6.59
C THR A 23 -6.21 9.98 -6.47
N THR A 24 -6.88 10.55 -5.46
CA THR A 24 -6.88 12.01 -5.21
C THR A 24 -5.84 12.40 -4.17
N GLN A 25 -5.29 13.61 -4.28
CA GLN A 25 -4.39 14.16 -3.26
C GLN A 25 -5.07 14.24 -1.89
N ALA A 26 -6.38 14.50 -1.84
CA ALA A 26 -7.16 14.48 -0.60
C ALA A 26 -7.18 13.10 0.07
N ALA A 27 -7.28 12.01 -0.71
CA ALA A 27 -7.18 10.66 -0.19
C ALA A 27 -5.79 10.39 0.40
N ILE A 28 -4.71 10.79 -0.29
CA ILE A 28 -3.34 10.68 0.21
C ILE A 28 -3.16 11.44 1.53
N SER A 29 -3.61 12.69 1.59
CA SER A 29 -3.55 13.51 2.81
C SER A 29 -4.24 12.83 4.00
N GLN A 30 -5.42 12.24 3.78
CA GLN A 30 -6.13 11.48 4.82
C GLN A 30 -5.39 10.22 5.27
N TYR A 31 -4.64 9.55 4.41
CA TYR A 31 -3.85 8.38 4.81
C TYR A 31 -2.54 8.77 5.51
N VAL A 32 -1.90 9.85 5.10
CA VAL A 32 -0.61 10.30 5.67
C VAL A 32 -0.82 11.00 7.01
N HIS A 33 -1.80 11.90 7.12
CA HIS A 33 -2.01 12.72 8.31
C HIS A 33 -3.10 12.19 9.25
N SER A 34 -4.01 11.34 8.75
CA SER A 34 -5.17 10.88 9.52
C SER A 34 -5.01 9.42 9.94
N LYS A 35 -5.73 9.02 10.99
CA LYS A 35 -5.65 7.68 11.61
C LYS A 35 -6.18 6.54 10.71
N ARG A 36 -6.56 6.79 9.46
CA ARG A 36 -7.08 5.76 8.53
C ARG A 36 -5.89 5.01 7.95
N GLY A 37 -5.84 3.70 8.18
CA GLY A 37 -4.66 2.85 7.94
C GLY A 37 -4.04 2.29 9.22
N LEU A 38 -4.14 2.99 10.36
CA LEU A 38 -3.60 2.54 11.66
C LEU A 38 -4.63 1.84 12.56
N ARG A 39 -5.92 2.12 12.40
CA ARG A 39 -6.99 1.59 13.29
C ARG A 39 -7.10 0.05 13.27
N GLY A 40 -6.77 -0.60 12.15
CA GLY A 40 -6.89 -2.05 11.98
C GLY A 40 -5.60 -2.85 12.12
N VAL A 41 -4.44 -2.18 12.22
CA VAL A 41 -3.11 -2.82 12.12
C VAL A 41 -2.91 -3.91 13.17
N LYS A 42 -3.45 -3.69 14.38
CA LYS A 42 -3.35 -4.61 15.50
C LYS A 42 -4.02 -5.96 15.25
N HIS A 43 -4.99 -6.04 14.33
CA HIS A 43 -5.70 -7.27 14.02
C HIS A 43 -4.96 -8.17 13.02
N PHE A 44 -3.95 -7.65 12.32
CA PHE A 44 -3.20 -8.43 11.33
C PHE A 44 -2.08 -9.30 11.93
N GLY A 45 -1.78 -9.16 13.24
CA GLY A 45 -0.90 -10.05 14.00
C GLY A 45 0.34 -10.51 13.23
N LYS A 46 0.43 -11.82 12.99
CA LYS A 46 1.55 -12.49 12.30
C LYS A 46 1.67 -12.18 10.80
N ILE A 47 0.58 -11.72 10.17
CA ILE A 47 0.51 -11.48 8.72
C ILE A 47 0.94 -10.03 8.38
N LEU A 48 0.99 -9.15 9.38
CA LEU A 48 1.39 -7.75 9.20
C LEU A 48 2.76 -7.57 8.49
N PRO A 49 3.82 -8.34 8.80
CA PRO A 49 5.10 -8.21 8.10
C PRO A 49 5.00 -8.50 6.60
N MET A 50 4.21 -9.49 6.20
CA MET A 50 3.97 -9.83 4.78
C MET A 50 3.28 -8.67 4.06
N ILE A 51 2.25 -8.09 4.67
CA ILE A 51 1.54 -6.92 4.12
C ILE A 51 2.47 -5.71 3.99
N GLN A 52 3.32 -5.48 4.99
CA GLN A 52 4.28 -4.37 4.96
C GLN A 52 5.35 -4.56 3.88
N ALA A 53 5.85 -5.79 3.71
CA ALA A 53 6.82 -6.13 2.67
C ALA A 53 6.22 -5.92 1.27
N ALA A 54 5.02 -6.45 1.02
CA ALA A 54 4.32 -6.24 -0.24
C ALA A 54 4.09 -4.75 -0.53
N ALA A 55 3.62 -3.98 0.46
CA ALA A 55 3.43 -2.55 0.31
C ALA A 55 4.74 -1.77 0.04
N ALA A 56 5.86 -2.17 0.65
CA ALA A 56 7.15 -1.54 0.42
C ALA A 56 7.67 -1.81 -1.00
N GLU A 57 7.49 -3.05 -1.48
CA GLU A 57 7.89 -3.43 -2.84
C GLU A 57 7.03 -2.71 -3.89
N THR A 58 5.70 -2.66 -3.71
CA THR A 58 4.83 -1.90 -4.61
C THR A 58 5.22 -0.41 -4.66
N ALA A 59 5.55 0.20 -3.50
CA ALA A 59 6.00 1.59 -3.46
C ALA A 59 7.30 1.81 -4.24
N LYS A 60 8.25 0.87 -4.14
CA LYS A 60 9.51 0.91 -4.87
C LYS A 60 9.27 0.88 -6.38
N ARG A 61 8.49 -0.09 -6.86
CA ARG A 61 8.20 -0.30 -8.29
C ARG A 61 7.39 0.87 -8.89
N LEU A 62 6.46 1.44 -8.12
CA LEU A 62 5.74 2.66 -8.51
C LEU A 62 6.68 3.87 -8.59
N ALA A 63 7.60 4.02 -7.62
CA ALA A 63 8.54 5.14 -7.59
C ALA A 63 9.53 5.07 -8.76
N SER A 64 10.04 3.88 -9.10
CA SER A 64 10.92 3.66 -10.25
C SER A 64 10.20 3.76 -11.61
N GLY A 65 8.87 3.71 -11.62
CA GLY A 65 8.08 3.66 -12.85
C GLY A 65 8.14 2.30 -13.55
N GLU A 66 8.53 1.25 -12.83
CA GLU A 66 8.50 -0.13 -13.32
C GLU A 66 7.07 -0.66 -13.49
N ILE A 67 6.16 -0.16 -12.66
CA ILE A 67 4.73 -0.45 -12.75
C ILE A 67 3.89 0.81 -12.70
N ASP A 68 2.70 0.74 -13.29
CA ASP A 68 1.67 1.76 -13.18
C ASP A 68 0.63 1.46 -12.07
N ALA A 69 -0.41 2.30 -12.00
CA ALA A 69 -1.47 2.17 -11.01
C ALA A 69 -2.35 0.91 -11.21
N GLU A 70 -2.55 0.47 -12.45
CA GLU A 70 -3.36 -0.69 -12.79
C GLU A 70 -2.63 -1.99 -12.42
N GLU A 71 -1.33 -2.05 -12.70
CA GLU A 71 -0.45 -3.14 -12.29
C GLU A 71 -0.30 -3.22 -10.77
N ALA A 72 -0.17 -2.07 -10.09
CA ALA A 72 -0.17 -2.01 -8.63
C ALA A 72 -1.49 -2.52 -8.02
N MET A 73 -2.62 -2.23 -8.66
CA MET A 73 -3.93 -2.73 -8.25
C MET A 73 -4.09 -4.23 -8.49
N SER A 74 -3.52 -4.75 -9.58
CA SER A 74 -3.46 -6.19 -9.84
C SER A 74 -2.64 -6.92 -8.77
N ALA A 75 -1.46 -6.41 -8.42
CA ALA A 75 -0.63 -6.94 -7.33
C ALA A 75 -1.35 -6.90 -5.97
N PHE A 76 -2.15 -5.86 -5.72
CA PHE A 76 -3.00 -5.79 -4.52
C PHE A 76 -4.08 -6.89 -4.51
N CYS A 77 -4.76 -7.14 -5.64
CA CYS A 77 -5.74 -8.21 -5.75
C CYS A 77 -5.12 -9.60 -5.47
N GLU A 78 -3.92 -9.85 -6.00
CA GLU A 78 -3.17 -11.08 -5.73
C GLU A 78 -2.83 -11.23 -4.25
N LEU A 79 -2.28 -10.18 -3.63
CA LEU A 79 -2.01 -10.16 -2.20
C LEU A 79 -3.29 -10.45 -1.39
N CYS A 80 -4.42 -9.80 -1.72
CA CYS A 80 -5.69 -10.04 -1.06
C CYS A 80 -6.16 -11.51 -1.18
N ASN A 81 -5.94 -12.15 -2.33
CA ASN A 81 -6.27 -13.55 -2.52
C ASN A 81 -5.34 -14.46 -1.69
N SER A 82 -4.03 -14.21 -1.70
CA SER A 82 -3.07 -14.96 -0.87
C SER A 82 -3.39 -14.83 0.63
N LEU A 83 -3.67 -13.60 1.09
CA LEU A 83 -4.09 -13.34 2.47
C LEU A 83 -5.37 -14.08 2.84
N ARG A 84 -6.34 -14.17 1.91
CA ARG A 84 -7.59 -14.90 2.14
C ARG A 84 -7.35 -16.39 2.34
N GLU A 85 -6.46 -17.00 1.56
CA GLU A 85 -6.13 -18.43 1.71
C GLU A 85 -5.33 -18.71 2.99
N GLU A 86 -4.36 -17.84 3.32
CA GLU A 86 -3.64 -17.90 4.59
C GLU A 86 -4.60 -17.82 5.78
N LEU A 87 -5.53 -16.86 5.78
CA LEU A 87 -6.54 -16.70 6.84
C LEU A 87 -7.48 -17.91 7.00
N LYS A 88 -7.73 -18.69 5.93
CA LYS A 88 -8.46 -19.96 6.05
C LYS A 88 -7.65 -21.06 6.74
N SER A 89 -6.33 -21.03 6.61
CA SER A 89 -5.41 -22.01 7.24
C SER A 89 -5.18 -21.75 8.73
N PHE A 90 -5.59 -20.59 9.25
CA PHE A 90 -5.56 -20.26 10.69
C PHE A 90 -6.86 -20.62 11.44
N LYS A 91 -7.84 -21.23 10.76
CA LYS A 91 -9.10 -21.73 11.35
C LYS A 91 -8.97 -23.18 11.76
#